data_AF-A0A0D2EZV3-F1
#
_entry.id   AF-A0A0D2EZV3-F1
#
_cell.length_a   1.000
_cell.length_b   1.000
_cell.length_c   1.000
_cell.angle_alpha   90.00
_cell.angle_beta   90.00
_cell.angle_gamma   90.00
#
_symmetry.space_group_name_H-M   'P 1'
#
loop_
_entity.id
_entity.type
_entity.pdbx_description
1 polymer ?
#
loop_
_entity_poly.entity_id
_entity_poly.type
_entity_poly.pdbx_seq_one_letter_code
_entity_poly.pdbx_strand_id
1 'polypeptide(L)'
;MVTNFSKPGGPIFFYQGEEQTYLDCIDTSIAYTWAKDTHGIAVTLEHRYFGESAPFGASDPTKQWNEYAYLTLDNVMADGVAFMDHTKQNITGAQDGKVIVLSGPSTP
;
A
#
# COMPACT_ATOMS: atom_id res chain seq x y z
N MET A 1 -4.83 1.35 -7.34
CA MET A 1 -5.94 1.51 -6.35
C MET A 1 -7.26 1.31 -7.08
N VAL A 2 -8.25 0.73 -6.40
CA VAL A 2 -9.59 0.40 -6.91
C VAL A 2 -10.64 0.98 -5.97
N THR A 3 -11.51 1.86 -6.48
CA THR A 3 -12.52 2.59 -5.69
C THR A 3 -13.91 2.57 -6.32
N ASN A 4 -14.08 2.02 -7.52
CA ASN A 4 -15.32 2.00 -8.29
C ASN A 4 -16.49 1.24 -7.63
N PHE A 5 -16.20 0.38 -6.66
CA PHE A 5 -17.21 -0.35 -5.87
C PHE A 5 -17.56 0.34 -4.55
N SER A 6 -16.79 1.35 -4.16
CA SER A 6 -16.79 1.88 -2.80
C SER A 6 -18.11 2.57 -2.44
N LYS A 7 -18.56 2.33 -1.22
CA LYS A 7 -19.63 3.08 -0.56
C LYS A 7 -19.10 3.65 0.76
N PRO A 8 -19.65 4.77 1.26
CA PRO A 8 -19.27 5.31 2.57
C PRO A 8 -19.31 4.24 3.67
N GLY A 9 -18.18 4.07 4.38
CA GLY A 9 -18.02 3.10 5.46
C GLY A 9 -17.63 1.68 5.01
N GLY A 10 -17.44 1.44 3.71
CA GLY A 10 -16.89 0.18 3.19
C GLY A 10 -15.46 -0.08 3.69
N PRO A 11 -15.02 -1.35 3.76
CA PRO A 11 -13.66 -1.69 4.21
C PRO A 11 -12.59 -1.23 3.21
N ILE A 12 -11.38 -0.99 3.71
CA ILE A 12 -10.20 -0.72 2.90
C ILE A 12 -9.28 -1.93 3.02
N PHE A 13 -9.08 -2.63 1.91
CA PHE A 13 -8.09 -3.69 1.79
C PHE A 13 -6.77 -3.05 1.38
N PHE A 14 -5.88 -2.91 2.35
CA PHE A 14 -4.58 -2.28 2.19
C PHE A 14 -3.51 -3.35 2.01
N TYR A 15 -2.95 -3.44 0.82
CA TYR A 15 -1.83 -4.32 0.50
C TYR A 15 -0.52 -3.59 0.74
N GLN A 16 0.26 -4.06 1.72
CA GLN A 16 1.62 -3.60 1.96
C GLN A 16 2.54 -4.30 0.97
N GLY A 17 3.11 -3.54 0.03
CA GLY A 17 4.02 -4.04 -0.98
C GLY A 17 5.26 -4.70 -0.37
N GLU A 18 5.78 -5.67 -1.10
CA GLU A 18 6.97 -6.46 -0.75
C GLU A 18 8.26 -5.82 -1.29
N GLU A 19 9.38 -6.52 -1.13
CA GLU A 19 10.72 -6.14 -1.59
C GLU A 19 10.91 -6.29 -3.12
N GLN A 20 10.01 -5.69 -3.91
CA GLN A 20 9.94 -5.86 -5.36
C GLN A 20 9.95 -4.51 -6.10
N THR A 21 10.55 -4.50 -7.30
CA THR A 21 10.66 -3.29 -8.13
C THR A 21 9.41 -2.98 -8.94
N TYR A 22 8.34 -3.74 -8.76
CA TYR A 22 7.08 -3.56 -9.45
C TYR A 22 5.93 -3.66 -8.45
N LEU A 23 4.83 -2.98 -8.78
CA LEU A 23 3.58 -3.11 -8.05
C LEU A 23 2.75 -4.22 -8.65
N ASP A 24 2.28 -5.12 -7.79
CA ASP A 24 1.33 -6.15 -8.19
C ASP A 24 0.05 -5.57 -8.77
N CYS A 25 -0.49 -6.23 -9.79
CA CYS A 25 -1.76 -5.83 -10.38
C CYS A 25 -2.89 -6.08 -9.39
N ILE A 26 -3.34 -5.01 -8.73
CA ILE A 26 -4.37 -5.13 -7.70
C ILE A 26 -5.69 -5.68 -8.24
N ASP A 27 -5.99 -5.47 -9.53
CA ASP A 27 -7.22 -5.95 -10.19
C ASP A 27 -7.30 -7.47 -10.30
N THR A 28 -6.17 -8.17 -10.21
CA THR A 28 -6.11 -9.64 -10.21
C THR A 28 -5.98 -10.23 -8.81
N SER A 29 -5.92 -9.39 -7.78
CA SER A 29 -5.71 -9.82 -6.39
C SER A 29 -7.02 -10.23 -5.70
N ILE A 30 -6.90 -10.98 -4.60
CA ILE A 30 -8.04 -11.28 -3.73
C ILE A 30 -8.66 -10.00 -3.12
N ALA A 31 -7.85 -8.95 -2.91
CA ALA A 31 -8.32 -7.66 -2.39
C ALA A 31 -9.32 -6.99 -3.34
N TYR A 32 -9.14 -7.14 -4.66
CA TYR A 32 -10.11 -6.65 -5.65
C TYR A 32 -11.46 -7.36 -5.50
N THR A 33 -11.44 -8.70 -5.42
CA THR A 33 -12.66 -9.50 -5.23
C THR A 33 -13.37 -9.09 -3.95
N TRP A 34 -12.65 -8.96 -2.84
CA TRP A 34 -13.24 -8.53 -1.58
C TRP A 34 -13.76 -7.10 -1.62
N ALA A 35 -13.04 -6.16 -2.24
CA ALA A 35 -13.52 -4.79 -2.41
C ALA A 35 -14.83 -4.75 -3.22
N LYS A 36 -14.93 -5.54 -4.29
CA LYS A 36 -16.16 -5.68 -5.08
C LYS A 36 -17.32 -6.23 -4.26
N ASP A 37 -17.10 -7.33 -3.53
CA ASP A 37 -18.15 -8.04 -2.80
C ASP A 37 -18.61 -7.31 -1.53
N THR A 38 -17.74 -6.47 -0.95
CA THR A 38 -18.01 -5.76 0.31
C THR A 38 -18.24 -4.26 0.13
N HIS A 39 -18.29 -3.77 -1.12
CA HIS A 39 -18.36 -2.33 -1.44
C HIS A 39 -17.21 -1.52 -0.82
N GLY A 40 -16.02 -2.12 -0.80
CA GLY A 40 -14.81 -1.57 -0.23
C GLY A 40 -13.89 -0.91 -1.27
N ILE A 41 -12.68 -0.63 -0.81
CA ILE A 41 -11.56 -0.09 -1.59
C ILE A 41 -10.43 -1.13 -1.53
N ALA A 42 -9.73 -1.33 -2.64
CA ALA A 42 -8.46 -2.05 -2.65
C ALA A 42 -7.33 -1.07 -2.99
N VAL A 43 -6.25 -1.08 -2.22
CA VAL A 43 -5.11 -0.19 -2.44
C VAL A 43 -3.80 -0.89 -2.10
N THR A 44 -2.76 -0.58 -2.87
CA THR A 44 -1.40 -1.06 -2.62
C THR A 44 -0.50 0.14 -2.32
N LEU A 45 0.42 -0.03 -1.37
CA LEU A 45 1.56 0.87 -1.15
C LEU A 45 2.83 0.18 -1.60
N GLU A 46 3.61 0.82 -2.47
CA GLU A 46 4.94 0.34 -2.83
C GLU A 46 5.88 0.43 -1.62
N HIS A 47 6.71 -0.58 -1.42
CA HIS A 47 7.64 -0.62 -0.30
C HIS A 47 8.74 0.44 -0.47
N ARG A 48 9.08 1.18 0.59
CA ARG A 48 10.22 2.12 0.56
C ARG A 48 11.51 1.41 0.13
N TYR A 49 12.32 2.09 -0.66
CA TYR A 49 13.55 1.61 -1.29
C TYR A 49 13.39 0.54 -2.39
N PHE A 50 12.16 0.24 -2.81
CA PHE A 50 11.89 -0.65 -3.93
C PHE A 50 11.07 0.06 -5.01
N GLY A 51 11.34 -0.30 -6.27
CA GLY A 51 10.64 0.25 -7.42
C GLY A 51 10.89 1.75 -7.57
N GLU A 52 9.82 2.54 -7.67
CA GLU A 52 9.90 4.00 -7.81
C GLU A 52 10.02 4.72 -6.46
N SER A 53 9.68 4.05 -5.36
CA SER A 53 9.71 4.57 -4.00
C SER A 53 11.14 4.60 -3.45
N ALA A 54 11.94 5.56 -3.92
CA ALA A 54 13.34 5.73 -3.52
C ALA A 54 13.54 7.01 -2.69
N PRO A 55 13.41 6.94 -1.34
CA PRO A 55 13.78 8.07 -0.48
C PRO A 55 15.20 8.55 -0.79
N PHE A 56 15.39 9.87 -0.80
CA PHE A 56 16.68 10.52 -1.12
C PHE A 56 17.22 10.21 -2.54
N GLY A 57 16.44 9.57 -3.42
CA GLY A 57 16.94 9.05 -4.69
C GLY A 57 17.95 7.92 -4.52
N ALA A 58 17.87 7.17 -3.41
CA ALA A 58 18.77 6.07 -3.12
C ALA A 58 18.61 4.93 -4.14
N SER A 59 19.73 4.44 -4.68
CA SER A 59 19.77 3.42 -5.72
C SER A 59 20.84 2.36 -5.51
N ASP A 60 21.91 2.66 -4.75
CA ASP A 60 23.01 1.72 -4.47
C ASP A 60 23.31 1.65 -2.97
N PRO A 61 22.86 0.60 -2.26
CA PRO A 61 23.07 0.45 -0.82
C PRO A 61 24.54 0.30 -0.43
N THR A 62 25.43 -0.06 -1.36
CA THR A 62 26.87 -0.19 -1.09
C THR A 62 27.57 1.17 -1.01
N LYS A 63 26.98 2.21 -1.60
CA LYS A 63 27.52 3.58 -1.62
C LYS A 63 26.74 4.55 -0.74
N GLN A 64 25.45 4.27 -0.52
CA GLN A 64 24.50 5.18 0.13
C GLN A 64 24.02 4.64 1.49
N TRP A 65 24.95 4.12 2.30
CA TRP A 65 24.61 3.44 3.55
C TRP A 65 23.85 4.32 4.56
N ASN A 66 24.08 5.64 4.54
CA ASN A 66 23.36 6.60 5.40
C ASN A 66 21.90 6.77 4.98
N GLU A 67 21.64 6.83 3.68
CA GLU A 67 20.29 6.90 3.13
C GLU A 67 19.54 5.59 3.43
N TYR A 68 20.17 4.45 3.20
CA TYR A 68 19.57 3.14 3.50
C TYR A 68 19.43 2.85 5.00
N ALA A 69 20.02 3.64 5.91
CA ALA A 69 19.80 3.50 7.35
C ALA A 69 18.33 3.74 7.76
N TYR A 70 17.54 4.38 6.89
CA TYR A 70 16.09 4.58 7.08
C TYR A 70 15.23 3.43 6.53
N LEU A 71 15.82 2.39 5.93
CA LEU A 71 15.12 1.14 5.61
C LEU A 71 14.99 0.30 6.89
N THR A 72 14.02 0.67 7.73
CA THR A 72 13.71 -0.04 8.98
C THR A 72 12.23 -0.40 9.03
N LEU A 73 11.89 -1.44 9.81
CA LEU A 73 10.50 -1.88 9.95
C LEU A 73 9.59 -0.79 10.50
N ASP A 74 10.03 -0.05 11.53
CA ASP A 74 9.26 1.05 12.13
C ASP A 74 8.89 2.11 11.09
N ASN A 75 9.83 2.42 10.22
CA ASN A 75 9.68 3.36 9.14
C ASN A 75 8.73 2.84 8.04
N VAL A 76 8.78 1.56 7.70
CA VAL A 76 7.83 0.92 6.77
C VAL A 76 6.41 0.97 7.35
N MET A 77 6.24 0.66 8.64
CA MET A 77 4.95 0.76 9.32
C MET A 77 4.43 2.21 9.36
N ALA A 78 5.33 3.18 9.59
CA ALA A 78 4.98 4.59 9.60
C ALA A 78 4.49 5.08 8.22
N ASP A 79 5.08 4.59 7.11
CA ASP A 79 4.57 4.90 5.76
C ASP A 79 3.15 4.36 5.58
N GLY A 80 2.89 3.12 6.02
CA GLY A 80 1.55 2.53 5.96
C GLY A 80 0.52 3.36 6.71
N VAL A 81 0.86 3.84 7.91
CA VAL A 81 -0.02 4.74 8.70
C VAL A 81 -0.27 6.05 7.95
N ALA A 82 0.80 6.74 7.52
CA ALA A 82 0.68 8.01 6.82
C ALA A 82 -0.10 7.89 5.51
N PHE A 83 0.12 6.81 4.77
CA PHE A 83 -0.59 6.50 3.53
C PHE A 83 -2.09 6.23 3.77
N MET A 84 -2.45 5.53 4.85
CA MET A 84 -3.85 5.31 5.22
C MET A 84 -4.53 6.60 5.69
N ASP A 85 -3.84 7.44 6.46
CA ASP A 85 -4.37 8.75 6.85
C ASP A 85 -4.63 9.62 5.61
N HIS A 86 -3.69 9.66 4.67
CA HIS A 86 -3.85 10.36 3.40
C HIS A 86 -5.03 9.78 2.59
N THR A 87 -5.13 8.46 2.50
CA THR A 87 -6.22 7.78 1.77
C THR A 87 -7.58 8.12 2.35
N LYS A 88 -7.74 8.07 3.68
CA LYS A 88 -9.01 8.38 4.35
C LYS A 88 -9.43 9.84 4.21
N GLN A 89 -8.47 10.75 4.16
CA GLN A 89 -8.74 12.17 3.99
C GLN A 89 -9.14 12.52 2.54
N ASN A 90 -8.53 11.86 1.55
CA ASN A 90 -8.62 12.30 0.15
C ASN A 90 -9.51 11.42 -0.74
N ILE A 91 -9.85 10.20 -0.32
CA ILE A 91 -10.67 9.28 -1.12
C ILE A 91 -12.11 9.26 -0.59
N THR A 92 -13.05 9.64 -1.44
CA THR A 92 -14.49 9.53 -1.14
C THR A 92 -14.86 8.09 -0.81
N GLY A 93 -15.51 7.88 0.33
CA GLY A 93 -15.93 6.56 0.80
C GLY A 93 -14.94 5.89 1.76
N ALA A 94 -13.71 6.39 1.87
CA ALA A 94 -12.67 5.81 2.72
C ALA A 94 -12.70 6.29 4.19
N GLN A 95 -13.32 7.45 4.47
CA GLN A 95 -13.21 8.20 5.73
C GLN A 95 -13.41 7.31 6.97
N ASP A 96 -14.53 6.57 6.99
CA ASP A 96 -14.94 5.72 8.12
C ASP A 96 -14.60 4.24 7.91
N GLY A 97 -13.94 3.90 6.80
CA GLY A 97 -13.60 2.53 6.42
C GLY A 97 -12.67 1.86 7.43
N LYS A 98 -12.98 0.61 7.78
CA LYS A 98 -12.05 -0.25 8.54
C LYS A 98 -10.94 -0.75 7.62
N VAL A 99 -9.71 -0.71 8.09
CA VAL A 99 -8.54 -1.12 7.30
C VAL A 99 -8.20 -2.57 7.63
N ILE A 100 -8.06 -3.41 6.59
CA ILE A 100 -7.52 -4.76 6.68
C ILE A 100 -6.20 -4.77 5.91
N VAL A 101 -5.12 -5.10 6.60
CA VAL A 101 -3.78 -5.16 6.01
C VAL A 101 -3.53 -6.54 5.44
N LEU A 102 -2.98 -6.59 4.22
CA LEU A 102 -2.62 -7.79 3.48
C LEU A 102 -1.17 -7.66 3.01
N SER A 103 -0.47 -8.78 2.93
CA SER A 103 0.87 -8.91 2.35
C SER A 103 1.09 -10.39 2.03
N GLY A 104 2.05 -10.72 1.16
CA GLY A 104 2.25 -12.07 0.61
C GLY A 104 1.88 -12.12 -0.87
N PRO A 105 2.41 -13.07 -1.64
CA PRO A 105 2.42 -13.03 -3.09
C PRO A 105 1.04 -12.76 -3.69
N SER A 106 0.96 -11.83 -4.64
CA SER A 106 -0.28 -11.40 -5.28
C SER A 106 -1.00 -12.48 -6.09
N THR A 107 -0.34 -13.62 -6.33
CA THR A 107 -0.87 -14.75 -7.07
C THR A 107 -1.49 -15.82 -6.15
N PRO A 108 -2.66 -16.39 -6.52
CA PRO A 108 -3.27 -17.53 -5.83
C PRO A 108 -2.37 -18.77 -5.73
#